data_AF-T0ZEW4-F1
#
_entry.id   AF-T0ZEW4-F1
#
_cell.length_a   1.000
_cell.length_b   1.000
_cell.length_c   1.000
_cell.angle_alpha   90.00
_cell.angle_beta   90.00
_cell.angle_gamma   90.00
#
_symmetry.space_group_name_H-M   'P 1'
#
loop_
_entity.id
_entity.type
_entity.pdbx_description
1 polymer ?
#
loop_
_entity_poly.entity_id
_entity_poly.type
_entity_poly.pdbx_seq_one_letter_code
_entity_poly.pdbx_strand_id
1 'polypeptide(L)' 'MRAPVLWRSIGTAHNALGAPQLVFEEPLGVWLQARGITRTWLSITDEKSHAFACVVLEGT' A
#
# COMPACT_ATOMS: atom_id res chain seq x y z
N MET A 1 2.58 -7.85 19.42
CA MET A 1 2.98 -7.21 18.14
C MET A 1 1.95 -7.56 17.07
N ARG A 2 1.61 -6.63 16.17
CA ARG A 2 0.63 -6.85 15.07
C ARG A 2 1.31 -7.36 13.80
N ALA A 3 2.18 -8.37 13.92
CA ALA A 3 2.78 -8.99 12.76
C ALA A 3 1.68 -9.64 11.88
N PRO A 4 1.78 -9.54 10.54
CA PRO A 4 2.88 -8.99 9.74
C PRO A 4 2.71 -7.50 9.34
N VAL A 5 1.74 -6.78 9.91
CA VAL A 5 1.46 -5.37 9.55
C VAL A 5 2.40 -4.42 10.30
N LEU A 6 3.63 -4.35 9.80
CA LEU A 6 4.67 -3.43 10.27
C LEU A 6 4.86 -2.31 9.25
N TRP A 7 5.14 -1.08 9.71
CA TRP A 7 5.35 0.06 8.80
C TRP A 7 6.48 -0.19 7.80
N ARG A 8 7.56 -0.81 8.25
CA ARG A 8 8.72 -1.13 7.40
C ARG A 8 8.40 -2.11 6.27
N SER A 9 7.35 -2.91 6.44
CA SER A 9 6.89 -3.87 5.43
C SER A 9 5.97 -3.25 4.38
N ILE A 10 5.69 -1.94 4.46
CA ILE A 10 4.89 -1.17 3.50
C ILE A 10 5.80 -0.10 2.88
N GLY A 11 6.01 -0.20 1.57
CA GLY A 11 6.75 0.80 0.80
C GLY A 11 5.88 1.45 -0.27
N THR A 12 6.44 2.49 -0.90
CA THR A 12 5.86 3.15 -2.06
C THR A 12 6.79 3.03 -3.26
N ALA A 13 6.23 2.78 -4.43
CA ALA A 13 6.93 2.80 -5.72
C ALA A 13 6.15 3.65 -6.73
N HIS A 14 6.76 3.93 -7.87
CA HIS A 14 6.08 4.57 -9.00
C HIS A 14 5.90 3.57 -10.14
N ASN A 15 4.73 3.58 -10.78
CA ASN A 15 4.56 2.83 -12.02
C ASN A 15 5.24 3.56 -13.20
N ALA A 16 5.16 2.98 -14.40
CA ALA A 16 5.76 3.56 -15.62
C ALA A 16 5.23 4.96 -15.99
N LEU A 17 4.04 5.34 -15.52
CA LEU A 17 3.43 6.66 -15.73
C LEU A 17 3.67 7.61 -14.54
N GLY A 18 4.46 7.20 -13.55
CA GLY A 18 4.76 7.98 -12.35
C GLY A 18 3.72 7.91 -11.22
N ALA A 19 2.59 7.22 -11.42
CA ALA A 19 1.56 7.12 -10.39
C ALA A 19 2.06 6.24 -9.21
N PRO A 20 1.78 6.64 -7.95
CA PRO A 20 2.28 5.92 -6.78
C PRO A 20 1.56 4.57 -6.62
N GLN A 21 2.29 3.60 -6.08
CA GLN A 21 1.82 2.25 -5.78
C GLN A 21 2.33 1.80 -4.42
N LEU A 22 1.56 0.97 -3.72
CA LEU A 22 2.05 0.27 -2.54
C LEU A 22 2.85 -0.96 -2.97
N VAL A 23 3.95 -1.19 -2.28
CA VAL A 23 4.72 -2.44 -2.35
C VAL A 23 4.83 -3.02 -0.95
N PHE A 24 4.76 -4.35 -0.85
CA PHE A 24 4.77 -5.05 0.42
C PHE A 24 5.93 -6.03 0.49
N GLU A 25 6.58 -6.11 1.64
CA GLU A 25 7.48 -7.23 1.93
C GLU A 25 6.70 -8.54 1.91
N GLU A 26 7.37 -9.63 1.53
CA GLU A 26 6.75 -10.92 1.24
C GLU A 26 5.77 -11.42 2.34
N PRO A 27 6.11 -11.38 3.65
CA PRO A 27 5.19 -11.85 4.69
C PRO A 27 3.88 -11.07 4.73
N LEU A 28 3.92 -9.77 4.48
CA LEU A 28 2.72 -8.93 4.44
C LEU A 28 1.95 -9.13 3.13
N GLY A 29 2.65 -9.24 2.00
CA GLY A 29 2.03 -9.54 0.70
C GLY A 29 1.24 -10.84 0.73
N VAL A 30 1.84 -11.93 1.22
CA VAL A 30 1.16 -13.23 1.36
C VAL A 30 -0.04 -13.14 2.30
N TRP A 31 0.09 -12.40 3.39
CA TRP A 31 -0.99 -12.21 4.36
C TRP A 31 -2.18 -11.43 3.80
N LEU A 32 -1.94 -10.46 2.91
CA LEU A 32 -2.98 -9.71 2.19
C LEU A 32 -3.68 -10.60 1.15
N GLN A 33 -2.92 -11.36 0.36
CA GLN A 33 -3.47 -12.29 -0.63
C GLN A 33 -4.33 -13.38 0.02
N ALA A 34 -3.92 -13.92 1.17
CA ALA A 34 -4.71 -14.88 1.95
C ALA A 34 -6.04 -14.31 2.46
N ARG A 35 -6.22 -12.99 2.44
CA ARG A 35 -7.47 -12.27 2.77
C ARG A 35 -8.27 -11.87 1.54
N GLY A 36 -7.89 -12.37 0.37
CA GLY A 36 -8.57 -12.09 -0.89
C GLY A 36 -8.22 -10.72 -1.47
N ILE A 37 -7.29 -9.96 -0.89
CA ILE A 37 -6.88 -8.65 -1.42
C ILE A 37 -6.00 -8.88 -2.64
N THR A 38 -6.53 -8.58 -3.81
CA THR A 38 -5.88 -8.82 -5.11
C THR A 38 -5.27 -7.56 -5.71
N ARG A 39 -5.76 -6.37 -5.32
CA ARG A 39 -5.26 -5.10 -5.85
C ARG A 39 -5.27 -3.99 -4.80
N THR A 40 -4.33 -3.06 -4.95
CA THR A 40 -4.27 -1.83 -4.14
C THR A 40 -4.17 -0.61 -5.03
N TRP A 41 -4.89 0.44 -4.66
CA TRP A 41 -4.78 1.77 -5.26
C TRP A 41 -4.30 2.76 -4.23
N LEU A 42 -3.45 3.68 -4.67
CA LEU A 42 -2.87 4.72 -3.83
C LEU A 42 -2.98 6.06 -4.53
N SER A 43 -3.52 7.05 -3.82
CA SER A 43 -3.40 8.46 -4.18
C SER A 43 -2.77 9.20 -3.02
N ILE A 44 -1.76 10.01 -3.31
CA ILE A 44 -1.07 10.85 -2.33
C ILE A 44 -1.16 12.29 -2.82
N THR A 45 -1.49 13.19 -1.92
CA THR A 45 -1.47 14.63 -2.16
C THR A 45 -0.90 15.33 -0.94
N ASP A 46 -0.27 16.48 -1.15
CA ASP A 46 0.22 17.34 -0.10
C ASP A 46 -0.25 18.79 -0.31
N GLU A 47 -0.23 19.53 0.79
CA GLU A 47 -0.39 20.98 0.89
C GLU A 47 0.70 21.46 1.86
N LYS A 48 1.00 22.77 1.89
CA LYS A 48 2.07 23.41 2.68
C LYS A 48 2.42 22.74 4.00
N SER A 49 1.42 22.35 4.79
CA SER A 49 1.63 21.78 6.13
C SER A 49 1.09 20.36 6.33
N HIS A 50 0.49 19.74 5.29
CA HIS A 50 -0.21 18.47 5.42
C HIS A 50 0.06 17.56 4.24
N ALA A 51 0.17 16.26 4.52
CA ALA A 51 0.12 15.22 3.49
C ALA A 51 -1.09 14.31 3.76
N PHE A 52 -1.73 13.88 2.70
CA PHE A 52 -2.88 12.98 2.73
C PHE A 52 -2.66 11.82 1.78
N ALA A 53 -3.05 10.62 2.22
CA ALA A 53 -3.05 9.43 1.39
C ALA A 53 -4.42 8.75 1.45
N CYS A 54 -4.94 8.38 0.29
CA CYS A 54 -6.11 7.53 0.15
C CYS A 54 -5.68 6.17 -0.40
N VAL A 55 -6.08 5.09 0.28
CA VAL A 55 -5.78 3.71 -0.10
C VAL A 55 -7.08 2.96 -0.29
N VAL A 56 -7.22 2.29 -1.44
CA VAL A 56 -8.32 1.35 -1.71
C VAL A 56 -7.74 -0.04 -1.89
N LEU A 57 -8.31 -1.02 -1.20
CA LEU A 57 -7.97 -2.43 -1.32
C LEU A 57 -9.14 -3.12 -2.01
N GLU A 58 -8.89 -3.75 -3.15
CA GLU A 58 -9.86 -4.56 -3.86
C GLU A 58 -9.61 -6.04 -3.56
N GLY A 59 -10.67 -6.82 -3.43
CA GLY A 59 -10.58 -8.24 -3.20
C GLY A 59 -11.81 -9.02 -3.64
N THR A 60 -11.70 -10.35 -3.58
CA THR A 60 -12.73 -11.32 -3.98
C THR A 60 -13.51 -11.84 -2.78
#